data_AF-A0A2S9H5B2-F1
#
_entry.id   AF-A0A2S9H5B2-F1
#
_cell.length_a   1.000
_cell.length_b   1.000
_cell.length_c   1.000
_cell.angle_alpha   90.00
_cell.angle_beta   90.00
_cell.angle_gamma   90.00
#
_symmetry.space_group_name_H-M   'P 1'
#
loop_
_entity.id
_entity.type
_entity.pdbx_description
1 polymer ?
#
loop_
_entity_poly.entity_id
_entity_poly.type
_entity_poly.pdbx_seq_one_letter_code
_entity_poly.pdbx_strand_id
1 'polypeptide(L)'
;MLAAATRLSSFKISKLARYSVAVVILLAGIAVWWNALLPLKLYPVLVNAVLLATFSYSLVFPPSMVEFFARMSEPDLPLVAVAYTRRVTQIWCVFFIVNGAIALVTAIWASEAIWSLYTGVISYGLMGVLFGGEFLYRLRFKRLNHV
;
A
#
# COMPACT_ATOMS: atom_id res chain seq x y z
N MET A 1 3.37 -30.53 14.95
CA MET A 1 2.67 -29.75 13.91
C MET A 1 1.28 -29.25 14.33
N LEU A 2 1.07 -28.86 15.60
CA LEU A 2 -0.25 -28.43 16.12
C LEU A 2 -0.27 -27.04 16.79
N ALA A 3 0.88 -26.38 16.95
CA ALA A 3 0.97 -25.09 17.64
C ALA A 3 0.79 -23.86 16.72
N ALA A 4 0.69 -24.05 15.40
CA ALA A 4 0.56 -22.96 14.43
C ALA A 4 -0.90 -22.45 14.25
N ALA A 5 -1.89 -23.19 14.75
CA ALA A 5 -3.31 -22.90 14.50
C ALA A 5 -3.93 -21.91 15.52
N THR A 6 -3.31 -21.69 16.68
CA THR A 6 -3.95 -20.96 17.79
C THR A 6 -3.64 -19.47 17.86
N ARG A 7 -2.77 -18.93 16.99
CA ARG A 7 -2.51 -17.47 16.89
C ARG A 7 -3.32 -16.74 15.82
N LEU A 8 -4.35 -17.39 15.25
CA LEU A 8 -5.36 -16.74 14.39
C LEU A 8 -6.49 -16.04 15.19
N SER A 9 -6.36 -15.98 16.51
CA SER A 9 -7.42 -15.55 17.44
C SER A 9 -7.18 -14.15 17.99
N SER A 10 -7.54 -13.15 17.18
CA SER A 10 -8.33 -11.95 17.54
C SER A 10 -8.06 -10.82 16.55
N PHE A 11 -8.57 -11.02 15.33
CA PHE A 11 -8.66 -9.98 14.30
C PHE A 11 -9.59 -8.85 14.74
N LYS A 12 -9.13 -7.96 15.62
CA LYS A 12 -9.82 -6.69 15.88
C LYS A 12 -9.46 -5.72 14.76
N ILE A 13 -10.27 -5.74 13.69
CA ILE A 13 -10.14 -4.85 12.55
C ILE A 13 -10.27 -3.39 13.04
N SER A 14 -9.23 -2.57 12.85
CA SER A 14 -9.23 -1.17 13.26
C SER A 14 -10.33 -0.39 12.53
N LYS A 15 -10.89 0.67 13.15
CA LYS A 15 -11.97 1.46 12.51
C LYS A 15 -11.54 1.95 11.12
N LEU A 16 -10.30 2.44 10.97
CA LEU A 16 -9.76 2.88 9.68
C LEU A 16 -9.70 1.74 8.65
N ALA A 17 -9.22 0.56 9.03
CA ALA A 17 -9.18 -0.60 8.15
C ALA A 17 -10.59 -1.07 7.75
N ARG A 18 -11.58 -0.96 8.66
CA ARG A 18 -12.98 -1.22 8.33
C ARG A 18 -13.53 -0.21 7.34
N TYR A 19 -13.18 1.08 7.47
CA TYR A 19 -13.62 2.10 6.52
C TYR A 19 -12.98 1.92 5.14
N SER A 20 -11.69 1.62 5.05
CA SER A 20 -11.05 1.34 3.76
C SER A 20 -11.59 0.07 3.11
N VAL A 21 -11.80 -1.01 3.87
CA VAL A 21 -12.45 -2.23 3.35
C VAL A 21 -13.89 -1.97 2.91
N ALA A 22 -14.67 -1.17 3.66
CA ALA A 22 -16.04 -0.81 3.30
C ALA A 22 -16.08 0.03 2.00
N VAL A 23 -15.16 0.97 1.85
CA VAL A 23 -15.01 1.77 0.61
C VAL A 23 -14.67 0.86 -0.57
N VAL A 24 -13.78 -0.12 -0.39
CA VAL A 24 -13.39 -1.08 -1.43
C VAL A 24 -14.57 -1.95 -1.87
N ILE A 25 -15.34 -2.47 -0.92
CA ILE A 25 -16.51 -3.31 -1.20
C ILE A 25 -17.60 -2.50 -1.92
N LEU A 26 -17.86 -1.26 -1.47
CA LEU A 26 -18.84 -0.38 -2.09
C LEU A 26 -18.46 -0.06 -3.54
N LEU A 27 -17.21 0.29 -3.79
CA LEU A 27 -16.69 0.62 -5.11
C LEU A 27 -16.70 -0.59 -6.06
N ALA A 28 -16.34 -1.77 -5.56
CA ALA A 28 -16.41 -3.01 -6.34
C ALA A 28 -17.86 -3.38 -6.69
N GLY A 29 -18.80 -3.20 -5.77
CA GLY A 29 -20.22 -3.50 -6.01
C GLY A 29 -20.86 -2.62 -7.08
N ILE A 30 -20.58 -1.31 -7.05
CA ILE A 30 -21.10 -0.35 -8.05
C ILE A 30 -20.55 -0.65 -9.44
N ALA A 31 -19.28 -1.05 -9.52
CA ALA A 31 -18.61 -1.36 -10.78
C ALA A 31 -19.11 -2.64 -11.45
N VAL A 32 -19.32 -3.71 -10.68
CA VAL A 32 -19.82 -5.00 -11.18
C VAL A 32 -21.22 -4.85 -11.78
N TRP A 33 -22.01 -3.91 -11.27
CA TRP A 33 -23.36 -3.65 -11.77
C TRP A 33 -23.40 -3.03 -13.17
N TRP A 34 -22.31 -2.39 -13.65
CA TRP A 34 -22.39 -1.46 -14.78
C TRP A 34 -21.77 -1.94 -16.11
N ASN A 35 -20.79 -2.86 -16.18
CA ASN A 35 -20.20 -3.24 -17.48
C ASN A 35 -19.29 -4.50 -17.48
N ALA A 36 -19.20 -5.22 -18.61
CA ALA A 36 -18.35 -6.40 -18.80
C ALA A 36 -16.84 -6.10 -18.98
N LEU A 37 -16.46 -4.86 -19.35
CA LEU A 37 -15.07 -4.39 -19.51
C LEU A 37 -14.52 -3.62 -18.30
N LEU A 38 -15.38 -3.23 -17.37
CA LEU A 38 -15.00 -2.53 -16.13
C LEU A 38 -14.10 -3.36 -15.20
N PRO A 39 -14.28 -4.68 -15.03
CA PRO A 39 -13.46 -5.48 -14.12
C PRO A 39 -11.96 -5.40 -14.44
N LEU A 40 -11.62 -5.33 -15.73
CA LEU A 40 -10.23 -5.20 -16.19
C LEU A 40 -9.64 -3.82 -15.88
N LYS A 41 -10.43 -2.75 -16.05
CA LYS A 41 -9.99 -1.37 -15.74
C LYS A 41 -9.84 -1.10 -14.24
N LEU A 42 -10.52 -1.88 -13.41
CA LEU A 42 -10.51 -1.76 -11.95
C LEU A 42 -9.41 -2.57 -11.28
N TYR A 43 -8.70 -3.43 -12.02
CA TYR A 43 -7.59 -4.19 -11.46
C TYR A 43 -6.57 -3.28 -10.73
N PRO A 44 -6.11 -2.14 -11.28
CA PRO A 44 -5.21 -1.24 -10.56
C PRO A 44 -5.84 -0.65 -9.30
N VAL A 45 -7.14 -0.37 -9.29
CA VAL A 45 -7.87 0.14 -8.11
C VAL A 45 -7.90 -0.93 -7.02
N LEU A 46 -8.23 -2.17 -7.38
CA LEU A 46 -8.24 -3.33 -6.47
C LEU A 46 -6.86 -3.59 -5.89
N VAL A 47 -5.80 -3.52 -6.70
CA VAL A 47 -4.43 -3.69 -6.22
C VAL A 47 -4.06 -2.61 -5.21
N ASN A 48 -4.29 -1.32 -5.52
CA ASN A 48 -4.03 -0.23 -4.57
C ASN A 48 -4.85 -0.39 -3.27
N ALA A 49 -6.10 -0.84 -3.39
CA ALA A 49 -6.97 -1.11 -2.25
C ALA A 49 -6.44 -2.23 -1.34
N VAL A 50 -6.05 -3.36 -1.92
CA VAL A 50 -5.47 -4.49 -1.17
C VAL A 50 -4.18 -4.06 -0.48
N LEU A 51 -3.28 -3.40 -1.22
CA LEU A 51 -2.02 -2.90 -0.66
C LEU A 51 -2.26 -1.88 0.46
N LEU A 52 -3.20 -0.94 0.29
CA LEU A 52 -3.59 0.00 1.32
C LEU A 52 -4.08 -0.73 2.58
N ALA A 53 -4.94 -1.73 2.43
CA ALA A 53 -5.46 -2.52 3.54
C ALA A 53 -4.32 -3.22 4.28
N THR A 54 -3.42 -3.87 3.55
CA THR A 54 -2.25 -4.57 4.11
C THR A 54 -1.29 -3.62 4.83
N PHE A 55 -0.94 -2.48 4.22
CA PHE A 55 -0.05 -1.48 4.82
C PHE A 55 -0.70 -0.84 6.06
N SER A 56 -1.98 -0.46 5.97
CA SER A 56 -2.72 0.10 7.10
C SER A 56 -2.85 -0.90 8.25
N TYR A 57 -3.05 -2.18 7.93
CA TYR A 57 -3.08 -3.25 8.93
C TYR A 57 -1.73 -3.38 9.65
N SER A 58 -0.62 -3.37 8.89
CA SER A 58 0.74 -3.44 9.46
C SER A 58 1.11 -2.24 10.35
N LEU A 59 0.48 -1.08 10.15
CA LEU A 59 0.67 0.07 11.05
C LEU A 59 0.08 -0.18 12.44
N VAL A 60 -1.04 -0.90 12.50
CA VAL A 60 -1.76 -1.23 13.73
C VAL A 60 -1.13 -2.43 14.44
N PHE A 61 -0.67 -3.42 13.67
CA PHE A 61 -0.01 -4.62 14.17
C PHE A 61 1.46 -4.61 13.75
N PRO A 62 2.39 -4.15 14.63
CA PRO A 62 3.80 -4.18 14.35
C PRO A 62 4.28 -5.62 14.04
N PRO A 63 5.30 -5.79 13.18
CA PRO A 63 6.08 -4.74 12.51
C PRO A 63 5.33 -4.10 11.33
N SER A 64 5.65 -2.84 11.02
CA SER A 64 5.09 -2.19 9.82
C SER A 64 5.58 -2.88 8.54
N MET A 65 4.84 -2.81 7.42
CA MET A 65 5.23 -3.54 6.21
C MET A 65 6.61 -3.10 5.70
N VAL A 66 6.92 -1.80 5.79
CA VAL A 66 8.25 -1.28 5.45
C VAL A 66 9.31 -1.76 6.45
N GLU A 67 8.97 -1.91 7.74
CA GLU A 67 9.88 -2.50 8.73
C GLU A 67 10.13 -3.99 8.46
N PHE A 68 9.10 -4.73 8.04
CA PHE A 68 9.23 -6.13 7.66
C PHE A 68 10.23 -6.29 6.50
N PHE A 69 10.09 -5.48 5.45
CA PHE A 69 11.07 -5.44 4.36
C PHE A 69 12.45 -4.97 4.83
N ALA A 70 12.51 -3.97 5.71
CA ALA A 70 13.77 -3.47 6.28
C ALA A 70 14.54 -4.57 7.00
N ARG A 71 13.87 -5.35 7.85
CA ARG A 71 14.46 -6.42 8.66
C ARG A 71 14.91 -7.62 7.84
N MET A 72 14.32 -7.81 6.65
CA MET A 72 14.76 -8.82 5.71
C MET A 72 16.15 -8.51 5.14
N SER A 73 16.49 -7.23 4.95
CA SER A 73 17.82 -6.81 4.54
C SER A 73 18.77 -6.58 5.71
N GLU A 74 18.27 -6.07 6.84
CA GLU A 74 19.07 -5.67 8.01
C GLU A 74 18.34 -6.12 9.30
N PRO A 75 18.64 -7.33 9.82
CA PRO A 75 17.89 -7.96 10.90
C PRO A 75 17.85 -7.11 12.19
N ASP A 76 18.98 -6.51 12.56
CA ASP A 76 19.14 -5.67 13.75
C ASP A 76 18.87 -4.19 13.45
N LEU A 77 17.62 -3.90 13.03
CA LEU A 77 17.20 -2.54 12.74
C LEU A 77 17.09 -1.71 14.04
N PRO A 78 17.81 -0.57 14.17
CA PRO A 78 17.77 0.25 15.38
C PRO A 78 16.38 0.89 15.59
N LEU A 79 16.02 1.17 16.85
CA LEU A 79 14.69 1.70 17.22
C LEU A 79 14.33 3.01 16.51
N VAL A 80 15.32 3.87 16.23
CA VAL A 80 15.13 5.11 15.46
C VAL A 80 14.68 4.82 14.03
N ALA A 81 15.25 3.79 13.40
CA ALA A 81 14.85 3.35 12.07
C ALA A 81 13.46 2.68 12.07
N VAL A 82 13.07 1.99 13.15
CA VAL A 82 11.71 1.45 13.33
C VAL A 82 10.65 2.57 13.35
N ALA A 83 10.90 3.68 14.06
CA ALA A 83 9.98 4.82 14.04
C ALA A 83 9.86 5.45 12.65
N TYR A 84 10.97 5.49 11.89
CA TYR A 84 11.00 5.98 10.53
C TYR A 84 10.21 5.08 9.55
N THR A 85 10.41 3.75 9.60
CA THR A 85 9.68 2.81 8.72
C THR A 85 8.17 2.88 8.92
N ARG A 86 7.70 3.17 10.14
CA ARG A 86 6.29 3.46 10.41
C ARG A 86 5.79 4.71 9.69
N ARG A 87 6.55 5.81 9.68
CA ARG A 87 6.19 7.02 8.92
C ARG A 87 6.18 6.77 7.42
N VAL A 88 7.16 6.03 6.91
CA VAL A 88 7.19 5.64 5.49
C VAL A 88 5.99 4.78 5.13
N THR A 89 5.59 3.84 5.99
CA THR A 89 4.37 3.03 5.79
C THR A 89 3.11 3.90 5.75
N GLN A 90 3.03 5.00 6.52
CA GLN A 90 1.92 5.97 6.43
C GLN A 90 1.93 6.72 5.09
N ILE A 91 3.10 7.12 4.61
CA ILE A 91 3.25 7.77 3.29
C ILE A 91 2.78 6.82 2.18
N TRP A 92 3.13 5.54 2.27
CA TRP A 92 2.62 4.51 1.36
C TRP A 92 1.09 4.39 1.40
N CYS A 93 0.48 4.42 2.58
CA CYS A 93 -0.98 4.42 2.70
C CYS A 93 -1.61 5.64 2.00
N VAL A 94 -1.07 6.84 2.23
CA VAL A 94 -1.55 8.06 1.55
C VAL A 94 -1.40 7.93 0.03
N PHE A 95 -0.25 7.41 -0.42
CA PHE A 95 0.01 7.15 -1.83
C PHE A 95 -1.01 6.18 -2.44
N PHE A 96 -1.29 5.04 -1.81
CA PHE A 96 -2.27 4.08 -2.31
C PHE A 96 -3.69 4.64 -2.35
N ILE A 97 -4.07 5.51 -1.40
CA ILE A 97 -5.36 6.21 -1.44
C ILE A 97 -5.44 7.12 -2.66
N VAL A 98 -4.46 8.01 -2.83
CA VAL A 98 -4.44 8.98 -3.94
C VAL A 98 -4.35 8.25 -5.28
N ASN A 99 -3.45 7.28 -5.39
CA ASN A 99 -3.24 6.52 -6.62
C ASN A 99 -4.46 5.66 -6.99
N GLY A 100 -5.06 4.98 -6.01
CA GLY A 100 -6.29 4.23 -6.20
C GLY A 100 -7.47 5.13 -6.62
N ALA A 101 -7.58 6.33 -6.04
CA ALA A 101 -8.61 7.30 -6.42
C ALA A 101 -8.41 7.80 -7.86
N ILE A 102 -7.18 8.13 -8.27
CA ILE A 102 -6.91 8.57 -9.64
C ILE A 102 -7.12 7.43 -10.63
N ALA A 103 -6.70 6.20 -10.29
CA ALA A 103 -6.97 5.02 -11.11
C ALA A 103 -8.48 4.76 -11.27
N LEU A 104 -9.28 5.01 -10.24
CA LEU A 104 -10.74 4.89 -10.31
C LEU A 104 -11.37 5.98 -11.19
N VAL A 105 -10.99 7.24 -10.98
CA VAL A 105 -11.48 8.37 -11.78
C VAL A 105 -11.14 8.16 -13.25
N THR A 106 -9.90 7.77 -13.55
CA THR A 106 -9.47 7.48 -14.92
C THR A 106 -10.16 6.25 -15.51
N ALA A 107 -10.48 5.23 -14.71
CA ALA A 107 -11.21 4.05 -15.18
C ALA A 107 -12.66 4.35 -15.58
N ILE A 108 -13.32 5.30 -14.89
CA ILE A 108 -14.74 5.61 -15.11
C ILE A 108 -14.90 6.75 -16.15
N TRP A 109 -14.03 7.77 -16.13
CA TRP A 109 -14.21 9.01 -16.90
C TRP A 109 -13.20 9.23 -18.03
N ALA A 110 -12.02 8.60 -17.98
CA ALA A 110 -10.98 8.86 -18.97
C ALA A 110 -11.00 7.85 -20.14
N SER A 111 -10.38 8.25 -21.26
CA SER A 111 -10.16 7.35 -22.40
C SER A 111 -9.18 6.23 -22.03
N GLU A 112 -9.24 5.12 -22.76
CA GLU A 112 -8.40 3.94 -22.50
C GLU A 112 -6.90 4.25 -22.59
N ALA A 113 -6.53 5.18 -23.47
CA ALA A 113 -5.16 5.66 -23.61
C ALA A 113 -4.67 6.39 -22.36
N ILE A 114 -5.49 7.28 -21.78
CA ILE A 114 -5.13 8.03 -20.56
C ILE A 114 -5.10 7.09 -19.35
N TRP A 115 -6.07 6.19 -19.24
CA TRP A 115 -6.10 5.18 -18.18
C TRP A 115 -4.87 4.27 -18.22
N SER A 116 -4.50 3.77 -19.40
CA SER A 116 -3.31 2.91 -19.58
C SER A 116 -2.01 3.66 -19.31
N LEU A 117 -1.89 4.92 -19.76
CA LEU A 117 -0.72 5.75 -19.48
C LEU A 117 -0.56 6.01 -17.98
N TYR A 118 -1.66 6.32 -17.28
CA TYR A 118 -1.61 6.58 -15.85
C TYR A 118 -1.28 5.33 -15.05
N THR A 119 -1.97 4.22 -15.32
CA THR A 119 -1.80 2.97 -14.57
C THR A 119 -0.49 2.25 -14.93
N GLY A 120 -0.04 2.34 -16.18
CA GLY A 120 1.16 1.67 -16.70
C GLY A 120 2.46 2.45 -16.59
N VAL A 121 2.44 3.80 -16.62
CA VAL A 121 3.67 4.61 -16.57
C VAL A 121 3.71 5.48 -15.32
N ILE A 122 2.68 6.30 -15.10
CA ILE A 122 2.71 7.30 -14.01
C ILE A 122 2.70 6.62 -12.64
N SER A 123 1.81 5.63 -12.44
CA SER A 123 1.70 4.90 -11.17
C SER A 123 3.01 4.23 -10.77
N TYR A 124 3.66 3.55 -11.73
CA TYR A 124 4.95 2.89 -11.49
C TYR A 124 6.09 3.88 -11.30
N GLY A 125 6.09 5.00 -12.04
CA GLY A 125 7.05 6.09 -11.84
C GLY A 125 6.95 6.68 -10.43
N LEU A 126 5.74 6.97 -9.96
CA LEU A 126 5.51 7.46 -8.61
C LEU A 126 5.91 6.43 -7.54
N MET A 127 5.59 5.14 -7.74
CA MET A 127 6.07 4.07 -6.85
C MET A 127 7.60 4.02 -6.82
N GLY A 128 8.26 4.15 -7.97
CA GLY A 128 9.72 4.18 -8.09
C GLY A 128 10.35 5.38 -7.39
N VAL A 129 9.75 6.56 -7.48
CA VAL A 129 10.19 7.75 -6.75
C VAL A 129 10.02 7.56 -5.24
N LEU A 130 8.93 6.93 -4.80
CA LEU A 130 8.66 6.72 -3.38
C LEU A 130 9.62 5.68 -2.77
N PHE A 131 9.87 4.57 -3.47
CA PHE A 131 10.90 3.59 -3.12
C PHE A 131 12.31 4.19 -3.18
N GLY A 132 12.64 4.91 -4.27
CA GLY A 132 13.94 5.55 -4.46
C GLY A 132 14.21 6.62 -3.41
N GLY A 133 13.20 7.40 -3.03
CA GLY A 133 13.29 8.38 -1.96
C GLY A 133 13.60 7.75 -0.60
N GLU A 134 12.96 6.62 -0.28
CA GLU A 134 13.28 5.88 0.95
C GLU A 134 14.71 5.32 0.93
N PHE A 135 15.12 4.72 -0.20
CA PHE A 135 16.45 4.15 -0.37
C PHE A 135 17.55 5.21 -0.28
N LEU A 136 17.36 6.35 -0.95
CA LEU A 136 18.29 7.50 -0.89
C LEU A 136 18.38 8.08 0.52
N TYR A 137 17.25 8.16 1.24
CA TYR A 137 17.24 8.61 2.62
C TYR A 137 17.96 7.63 3.56
N ARG A 138 17.80 6.31 3.38
CA ARG A 138 18.59 5.30 4.10
C ARG A 138 20.08 5.42 3.81
N LEU A 139 20.47 5.60 2.55
CA LEU A 139 21.87 5.82 2.19
C LEU A 139 22.44 7.07 2.86
N ARG A 140 21.66 8.16 2.89
CA ARG A 140 22.07 9.40 3.53
C ARG A 140 22.17 9.27 5.05
N PHE A 141 21.25 8.54 5.67
CA PHE A 141 21.29 8.23 7.11
C PHE A 141 22.50 7.37 7.48
N LYS A 142 22.85 6.35 6.66
CA LYS A 142 24.08 5.56 6.86
C LYS A 142 25.34 6.42 6.72
N ARG A 143 25.40 7.27 5.69
CA ARG A 143 26.53 8.18 5.46
C ARG A 143 26.75 9.18 6.61
N LEU A 144 25.68 9.72 7.18
CA LEU A 144 25.75 10.70 8.27
C LEU A 144 26.13 10.09 9.62
N ASN A 145 25.83 8.80 9.85
CA ASN A 145 26.09 8.14 11.13
C ASN A 145 27.33 7.22 11.13
N HIS A 146 28.17 7.26 10.08
CA HIS A 146 29.43 6.50 9.97
C HIS A 146 29.34 5.05 10.50
N VAL A 147 28.37 4.28 10.00
CA VAL A 147 28.28 2.82 10.19
C VAL A 147 28.54 2.11 8.88
#